data_AF-A0AAD1ZUK0-F1
#
_entry.id   AF-A0AAD1ZUK0-F1
#
_cell.length_a   1.000
_cell.length_b   1.000
_cell.length_c   1.000
_cell.angle_alpha   90.00
_cell.angle_beta   90.00
_cell.angle_gamma   90.00
#
_symmetry.space_group_name_H-M   'P 1'
#
loop_
_entity.id
_entity.type
_entity.pdbx_description
1 polymer ?
#
loop_
_entity_poly.entity_id
_entity_poly.type
_entity_poly.pdbx_seq_one_letter_code
_entity_poly.pdbx_strand_id
1 'polypeptide(L)'
;MTVFDESQEAYIQTQQDESTNAPSSNNYMSFPPTMETNKEFPIENNGHRKRTRTQHENSSSIDTMTRADVQEKISHGMDSITGIATDIPEMFKLLEKRERDREKKEIEHENNIWDAIKETPNLDNCTRYKAPAFIHKFRLKDAFLKMSHEEHWEWIKYNVE
;
A
#
# COMPACT_ATOMS: atom_id res chain seq x y z
N MET A 1 3.65 -24.64 21.20
CA MET A 1 4.80 -24.60 22.12
C MET A 1 5.93 -25.35 21.45
N THR A 2 7.05 -24.72 21.10
CA THR A 2 8.24 -25.41 20.56
C THR A 2 9.09 -25.89 21.73
N VAL A 3 9.62 -27.11 21.64
CA VAL A 3 10.55 -27.65 22.64
C VAL A 3 11.88 -27.90 21.95
N PHE A 4 12.98 -27.50 22.59
CA PHE A 4 14.33 -27.69 22.07
C PHE A 4 14.76 -29.14 22.31
N ASP A 5 15.16 -29.86 21.25
CA ASP A 5 15.69 -31.21 21.34
C ASP A 5 17.22 -31.17 21.24
N GLU A 6 17.87 -31.44 22.37
CA GLU A 6 19.32 -31.41 22.53
C GLU A 6 20.04 -32.55 21.79
N SER A 7 19.32 -33.61 21.40
CA SER A 7 19.91 -34.72 20.64
C SER A 7 20.08 -34.43 19.15
N GLN A 8 19.30 -33.48 18.63
CA GLN A 8 19.32 -33.10 17.21
C GLN A 8 19.70 -31.62 16.99
N GLU A 9 20.05 -30.90 18.07
CA GLU A 9 20.32 -29.44 18.06
C GLU A 9 19.27 -28.64 17.27
N ALA A 10 18.00 -29.02 17.38
CA ALA A 10 16.93 -28.41 16.61
C ALA A 10 15.68 -28.16 17.47
N TYR A 11 14.96 -27.08 17.15
CA TYR A 11 13.64 -26.82 17.72
C TYR A 11 12.60 -27.64 16.97
N ILE A 12 11.96 -28.58 17.66
CA ILE A 12 10.91 -29.41 17.08
C ILE A 12 9.55 -28.84 17.48
N GLN A 13 8.68 -28.65 16.49
CA GLN A 13 7.30 -28.25 16.70
C GLN A 13 6.48 -29.48 17.14
N THR A 14 6.05 -29.52 18.40
CA THR A 14 5.09 -30.54 18.85
C THR A 14 3.71 -30.17 18.31
N GLN A 15 3.16 -30.98 17.40
CA GLN A 15 1.78 -30.83 16.96
C GLN A 15 0.86 -31.21 18.13
N GLN A 16 0.10 -30.24 18.64
CA GLN A 16 -1.12 -30.54 19.37
C GLN A 16 -2.26 -30.59 18.36
N ASP A 17 -2.87 -31.77 18.24
CA ASP A 17 -4.17 -31.93 17.60
C ASP A 17 -5.22 -31.21 18.43
N GLU A 18 -5.65 -30.03 17.97
CA GLU A 18 -6.87 -29.37 18.43
C GLU A 18 -7.77 -29.08 17.24
N SER A 19 -8.66 -30.03 16.97
CA SER A 19 -9.84 -29.86 16.12
C SER A 19 -10.71 -28.72 16.65
N THR A 20 -10.87 -27.64 15.89
CA THR A 20 -11.98 -26.70 16.10
C THR A 20 -12.50 -26.08 14.80
N ASN A 21 -13.82 -26.13 14.69
CA ASN A 21 -14.66 -25.70 13.58
C ASN A 21 -14.51 -24.21 13.25
N ALA A 22 -14.58 -23.85 11.97
CA ALA A 22 -14.70 -22.47 11.50
C ALA A 22 -16.14 -22.15 11.06
N PRO A 23 -16.74 -21.04 11.49
CA PRO A 23 -17.82 -20.41 10.76
C PRO A 23 -17.30 -19.23 9.91
N SER A 24 -17.62 -19.28 8.63
CA SER A 24 -17.40 -18.22 7.64
C SER A 24 -18.15 -16.95 8.02
N SER A 25 -17.43 -15.83 8.19
CA SER A 25 -18.02 -14.50 8.38
C SER A 25 -18.25 -13.84 7.01
N ASN A 26 -19.51 -13.79 6.58
CA ASN A 26 -19.94 -13.00 5.42
C ASN A 26 -20.21 -11.56 5.86
N ASN A 27 -19.40 -10.61 5.35
CA ASN A 27 -19.67 -9.19 5.50
C ASN A 27 -20.67 -8.73 4.43
N TYR A 28 -21.75 -8.11 4.91
CA TYR A 28 -22.75 -7.40 4.13
C TYR A 28 -22.14 -6.18 3.42
N MET A 29 -22.39 -6.06 2.12
CA MET A 29 -22.33 -4.78 1.41
C MET A 29 -23.63 -4.63 0.60
N SER A 30 -24.45 -3.67 1.02
CA SER A 30 -25.70 -3.27 0.34
C SER A 30 -25.40 -2.49 -0.94
N PHE A 31 -26.11 -2.82 -2.02
CA PHE A 31 -26.24 -1.97 -3.22
C PHE A 31 -27.68 -1.41 -3.31
N PRO A 32 -27.91 -0.22 -3.91
CA PRO A 32 -29.23 0.41 -3.98
C PRO A 32 -30.11 -0.18 -5.10
N PRO A 33 -31.45 -0.13 -4.99
CA PRO A 33 -32.36 -0.71 -5.98
C PRO A 33 -32.64 0.28 -7.14
N THR A 34 -32.46 -0.18 -8.38
CA THR A 34 -32.97 0.50 -9.58
C THR A 34 -34.34 -0.05 -9.94
N MET A 35 -35.32 0.84 -10.08
CA MET A 35 -36.71 0.51 -10.42
C MET A 35 -36.82 0.05 -11.88
N GLU A 36 -37.45 -1.11 -12.10
CA GLU A 36 -37.88 -1.57 -13.42
C GLU A 36 -39.21 -0.91 -13.83
N THR A 37 -39.37 -0.63 -15.12
CA THR A 37 -40.68 -0.43 -15.74
C THR A 37 -40.71 -1.22 -17.03
N ASN A 38 -41.41 -2.34 -16.99
CA ASN A 38 -41.62 -3.27 -18.09
C ASN A 38 -42.88 -2.85 -18.88
N LYS A 39 -42.78 -2.80 -20.21
CA LYS A 39 -43.92 -2.80 -21.14
C LYS A 39 -43.69 -3.85 -22.24
N GLU A 40 -44.79 -4.45 -22.64
CA GLU A 40 -44.99 -5.80 -23.19
C GLU A 40 -45.08 -5.85 -24.74
N PHE A 41 -44.46 -6.91 -25.34
CA PHE A 41 -44.63 -7.69 -26.61
C PHE A 41 -45.38 -7.11 -27.86
N PRO A 42 -45.15 -7.54 -29.14
CA PRO A 42 -45.12 -8.95 -29.59
C PRO A 42 -44.26 -9.35 -30.83
N ILE A 43 -44.35 -10.64 -31.14
CA ILE A 43 -43.64 -11.52 -32.08
C ILE A 43 -43.96 -11.22 -33.57
N GLU A 44 -42.97 -11.25 -34.47
CA GLU A 44 -43.17 -11.73 -35.86
C GLU A 44 -41.88 -12.29 -36.51
N ASN A 45 -42.13 -13.18 -37.46
CA ASN A 45 -41.35 -14.23 -38.08
C ASN A 45 -40.72 -13.82 -39.44
N ASN A 46 -39.83 -14.69 -39.94
CA ASN A 46 -39.42 -14.94 -41.33
C ASN A 46 -38.22 -14.19 -41.94
N GLY A 47 -37.26 -14.98 -42.45
CA GLY A 47 -36.32 -14.52 -43.47
C GLY A 47 -35.08 -15.39 -43.66
N HIS A 48 -35.22 -16.54 -44.30
CA HIS A 48 -34.09 -17.34 -44.78
C HIS A 48 -33.26 -16.60 -45.86
N ARG A 49 -31.93 -16.75 -45.76
CA ARG A 49 -30.88 -16.53 -46.81
C ARG A 49 -30.58 -15.04 -47.10
N LYS A 50 -29.33 -14.54 -47.11
CA LYS A 50 -28.01 -15.09 -47.47
C LYS A 50 -26.93 -14.33 -46.68
N ARG A 51 -25.93 -15.00 -46.09
CA ARG A 51 -24.70 -14.30 -45.66
C ARG A 51 -23.89 -13.98 -46.92
N THR A 52 -23.75 -12.70 -47.25
CA THR A 52 -22.69 -12.26 -48.16
C THR A 52 -21.37 -12.45 -47.44
N ARG A 53 -20.62 -13.50 -47.82
CA ARG A 53 -19.21 -13.62 -47.45
C ARG A 53 -18.47 -12.55 -48.25
N THR A 54 -18.15 -11.43 -47.63
CA THR A 54 -17.05 -10.60 -48.14
C THR A 54 -15.80 -11.46 -48.00
N GLN A 55 -15.16 -11.75 -49.13
CA GLN A 55 -13.81 -12.27 -49.11
C GLN A 55 -12.96 -11.18 -48.47
N HIS A 56 -12.41 -11.44 -47.29
CA HIS A 56 -11.25 -10.69 -46.84
C HIS A 56 -10.15 -11.05 -47.83
N GLU A 57 -9.87 -10.16 -48.77
CA GLU A 57 -8.65 -10.25 -49.57
C GLU A 57 -7.50 -10.28 -48.58
N ASN A 58 -6.86 -11.43 -48.49
CA ASN A 58 -5.65 -11.61 -47.71
C ASN A 58 -4.51 -10.99 -48.52
N SER A 59 -4.54 -9.66 -48.68
CA SER A 59 -3.34 -8.90 -49.05
C SER A 59 -2.48 -8.86 -47.80
N SER A 60 -1.76 -9.95 -47.54
CA SER A 60 -0.57 -9.86 -46.69
C SER A 60 0.43 -8.98 -47.44
N SER A 61 0.30 -7.66 -47.27
CA SER A 61 1.41 -6.75 -47.50
C SER A 61 2.50 -7.22 -46.55
N ILE A 62 3.49 -7.91 -47.10
CA ILE A 62 4.75 -8.08 -46.40
C ILE A 62 5.32 -6.67 -46.34
N ASP A 63 5.12 -6.00 -45.21
CA ASP A 63 5.76 -4.73 -44.92
C ASP A 63 7.26 -5.04 -44.72
N THR A 64 7.99 -5.17 -45.83
CA THR A 64 9.44 -5.26 -45.79
C THR A 64 9.96 -3.92 -45.32
N MET A 65 10.37 -3.84 -44.06
CA MET A 65 11.13 -2.70 -43.55
C MET A 65 12.34 -2.47 -44.44
N THR A 66 12.47 -1.25 -44.93
CA THR A 66 13.65 -0.84 -45.66
C THR A 66 14.82 -0.72 -44.68
N ARG A 67 16.04 -0.77 -45.22
CA ARG A 67 17.25 -0.53 -44.43
C ARG A 67 17.21 0.82 -43.67
N ALA A 68 16.58 1.84 -44.27
CA ALA A 68 16.41 3.15 -43.63
C ALA A 68 15.50 3.05 -42.40
N ASP A 69 14.39 2.33 -42.51
CA ASP A 69 13.47 2.12 -41.38
C ASP A 69 14.14 1.39 -40.22
N VAL A 70 15.00 0.41 -40.52
CA VAL A 70 15.79 -0.31 -39.50
C VAL A 70 16.74 0.65 -38.80
N GLN A 71 17.43 1.49 -39.56
CA GLN A 71 18.38 2.44 -39.01
C GLN A 71 17.70 3.50 -38.14
N GLU A 72 16.55 4.03 -38.55
CA GLU A 72 15.77 4.99 -37.76
C GLU A 72 15.33 4.38 -36.41
N LYS A 73 14.82 3.14 -36.43
CA LYS A 73 14.40 2.46 -35.20
C LYS A 73 15.57 2.21 -34.26
N ILE A 74 16.76 1.89 -34.79
CA ILE A 74 17.97 1.73 -33.97
C ILE A 74 18.35 3.06 -33.33
N SER A 75 18.40 4.16 -34.10
CA SER A 75 18.70 5.49 -33.56
C SER A 75 17.71 5.90 -32.48
N HIS A 76 16.41 5.75 -32.72
CA HIS A 76 15.38 6.06 -31.73
C HIS A 76 15.52 5.20 -30.46
N GLY A 77 15.85 3.91 -30.61
CA GLY A 77 16.13 3.02 -29.49
C GLY A 77 17.35 3.48 -28.68
N MET A 78 18.42 3.94 -29.34
CA MET A 78 19.61 4.47 -28.67
C MET A 78 19.31 5.76 -27.89
N ASP A 79 18.53 6.66 -28.47
CA ASP A 79 18.11 7.90 -27.80
C ASP A 79 17.25 7.59 -26.57
N SER A 80 16.32 6.63 -26.70
CA SER A 80 15.48 6.17 -25.58
C SER A 80 16.31 5.55 -24.46
N ILE A 81 17.26 4.65 -24.79
CA ILE A 81 18.16 4.04 -23.81
C ILE A 81 19.01 5.11 -23.12
N THR A 82 19.50 6.09 -23.88
CA THR A 82 20.29 7.21 -23.33
C THR A 82 19.45 8.03 -22.35
N GLY A 83 18.21 8.36 -22.71
CA GLY A 83 17.27 9.04 -21.82
C GLY A 83 17.00 8.26 -20.53
N ILE A 84 16.75 6.95 -20.63
CA ILE A 84 16.56 6.09 -19.45
C ILE A 84 17.84 6.06 -18.59
N ALA A 85 19.00 5.94 -19.22
CA ALA A 85 20.29 5.91 -18.52
C ALA A 85 20.57 7.22 -17.76
N THR A 86 20.08 8.36 -18.24
CA THR A 86 20.17 9.64 -17.54
C THR A 86 19.12 9.81 -16.44
N ASP A 87 17.91 9.28 -16.65
CA ASP A 87 16.81 9.42 -15.71
C ASP A 87 17.00 8.55 -14.45
N ILE A 88 17.57 7.35 -14.59
CA ILE A 88 17.77 6.42 -13.47
C ILE A 88 18.59 7.08 -12.32
N PRO A 89 19.77 7.67 -12.55
CA PRO A 89 20.52 8.39 -11.50
C PRO A 89 19.74 9.54 -10.87
N GLU A 90 18.99 10.32 -11.66
CA GLU A 90 18.18 11.42 -11.14
C GLU A 90 17.05 10.90 -10.24
N MET A 91 16.40 9.79 -10.62
CA MET A 91 15.42 9.13 -9.77
C MET A 91 16.04 8.66 -8.44
N PHE A 92 17.25 8.08 -8.46
CA PHE A 92 17.93 7.69 -7.23
C PHE A 92 18.23 8.89 -6.32
N LYS A 93 18.67 10.03 -6.87
CA LYS A 93 18.86 11.27 -6.08
C LYS A 93 17.56 11.74 -5.44
N LEU A 94 16.44 11.69 -6.19
CA LEU A 94 15.13 12.06 -5.67
C LEU A 94 14.64 11.09 -4.58
N LEU A 95 14.89 9.78 -4.75
CA LEU A 95 14.57 8.76 -3.75
C LEU A 95 15.38 8.94 -2.47
N GLU A 96 16.69 9.16 -2.60
CA GLU A 96 17.58 9.40 -1.47
C GLU A 96 17.19 10.67 -0.70
N LYS A 97 16.85 11.75 -1.44
CA LYS A 97 16.35 12.98 -0.82
C LYS A 97 15.07 12.74 -0.03
N ARG A 98 14.10 12.01 -0.60
CA ARG A 98 12.85 11.65 0.09
C ARG A 98 13.11 10.83 1.35
N GLU A 99 14.06 9.90 1.32
CA GLU A 99 14.43 9.11 2.50
C GLU A 99 14.98 10.01 3.62
N ARG A 100 15.95 10.86 3.27
CA ARG A 100 16.56 11.79 4.22
C ARG A 100 15.57 12.77 4.83
N ASP A 101 14.62 13.26 4.03
CA ASP A 101 13.58 14.17 4.51
C ASP A 101 12.60 13.46 5.48
N ARG A 102 12.33 12.16 5.27
CA ARG A 102 11.55 11.34 6.22
C ARG A 102 12.30 11.12 7.52
N GLU A 103 13.56 10.70 7.45
CA GLU A 103 14.42 10.47 8.63
C GLU A 103 14.56 11.74 9.47
N LYS A 104 14.82 12.90 8.84
CA LYS A 104 14.87 14.19 9.53
C LYS A 104 13.56 14.52 10.24
N LYS A 105 12.44 14.32 9.56
CA LYS A 105 11.11 14.58 10.15
C LYS A 105 10.87 13.67 11.36
N GLU A 106 11.29 12.41 11.29
CA GLU A 106 11.17 11.47 12.42
C GLU A 106 12.03 11.91 13.61
N ILE A 107 13.29 12.29 13.39
CA ILE A 107 14.19 12.79 14.43
C ILE A 107 13.65 14.08 15.06
N GLU A 108 13.24 15.06 14.24
CA GLU A 108 12.63 16.30 14.73
C GLU A 108 11.37 16.01 15.54
N HIS A 109 10.53 15.07 15.09
CA HIS A 109 9.31 14.69 15.79
C HIS A 109 9.61 14.00 17.13
N GLU A 110 10.66 13.20 17.23
CA GLU A 110 11.08 12.57 18.50
C GLU A 110 11.62 13.59 19.50
N ASN A 111 12.44 14.54 19.04
CA ASN A 111 12.91 15.64 19.87
C ASN A 111 11.74 16.48 20.39
N ASN A 112 10.77 16.82 19.52
CA ASN A 112 9.60 17.60 19.89
C ASN A 112 8.73 16.90 20.95
N ILE A 113 8.57 15.56 20.87
CA ILE A 113 7.81 14.81 21.88
C ILE A 113 8.51 14.89 23.25
N TRP A 114 9.83 14.72 23.27
CA TRP A 114 10.59 14.80 24.50
C TRP A 114 10.53 16.19 25.12
N ASP A 115 10.59 17.24 24.30
CA ASP A 115 10.44 18.63 24.74
C ASP A 115 9.05 18.87 25.35
N ALA A 116 7.97 18.44 24.68
CA ALA A 116 6.61 18.53 25.22
C ALA A 116 6.43 17.82 26.57
N ILE A 117 7.00 16.62 26.73
CA ILE A 117 6.98 15.89 28.02
C ILE A 117 7.74 16.66 29.11
N LYS A 118 8.87 17.29 28.77
CA LYS A 118 9.66 18.07 29.73
C LYS A 118 8.93 19.34 30.18
N GLU A 119 8.23 19.98 29.26
CA GLU A 119 7.45 21.21 29.47
C GLU A 119 6.14 20.95 30.22
N THR A 120 5.64 19.70 30.21
CA THR A 120 4.47 19.30 31.00
C THR A 120 4.72 19.50 32.50
N PRO A 121 3.95 20.38 33.19
CA PRO A 121 4.13 20.64 34.61
C PRO A 121 3.68 19.44 35.46
N ASN A 122 4.13 19.37 36.71
CA ASN A 122 3.66 18.38 37.71
C ASN A 122 3.88 16.89 37.36
N LEU A 123 4.77 16.59 36.40
CA LEU A 123 5.11 15.23 36.02
C LEU A 123 6.38 14.77 36.74
N ASP A 124 6.31 13.65 37.49
CA ASP A 124 7.48 13.07 38.14
C ASP A 124 8.44 12.43 37.12
N ASN A 125 9.70 12.24 37.51
CA ASN A 125 10.73 11.73 36.60
C ASN A 125 10.42 10.30 36.10
N CYS A 126 9.86 9.42 36.93
CA CYS A 126 9.55 8.06 36.53
C CYS A 126 8.49 8.05 35.42
N THR A 127 7.45 8.87 35.58
CA THR A 127 6.37 9.05 34.61
C THR A 127 6.88 9.68 33.30
N ARG A 128 7.77 10.68 33.37
CA ARG A 128 8.43 11.29 32.20
C ARG A 128 9.15 10.25 31.34
N TYR A 129 9.90 9.32 31.94
CA TYR A 129 10.64 8.30 31.19
C TYR A 129 9.75 7.19 30.60
N LYS A 130 8.57 6.96 31.18
CA LYS A 130 7.61 5.97 30.66
C LYS A 130 6.77 6.55 29.51
N ALA A 131 6.43 7.84 29.55
CA ALA A 131 5.53 8.48 28.59
C ALA A 131 5.88 8.24 27.10
N PRO A 132 7.14 8.32 26.64
CA PRO A 132 7.48 8.07 25.23
C PRO A 132 7.06 6.68 24.74
N ALA A 133 7.18 5.65 25.59
CA ALA A 133 6.79 4.29 25.25
C ALA A 133 5.28 4.17 25.00
N PHE A 134 4.47 4.89 25.80
CA PHE A 134 3.02 4.91 25.62
C PHE A 134 2.61 5.72 24.39
N ILE A 135 3.21 6.89 24.14
CA ILE A 135 2.94 7.69 22.95
C ILE A 135 3.24 6.88 21.68
N HIS A 136 4.36 6.16 21.67
CA HIS A 136 4.71 5.25 20.58
C HIS A 136 3.72 4.08 20.46
N LYS A 137 3.38 3.41 21.57
CA LYS A 137 2.42 2.30 21.61
C LYS A 137 1.06 2.69 21.03
N PHE A 138 0.55 3.88 21.37
CA PHE A 138 -0.73 4.36 20.88
C PHE A 138 -0.65 5.03 19.51
N ARG A 139 0.55 5.16 18.92
CA ARG A 139 0.78 5.90 17.67
C ARG A 139 0.19 7.32 17.70
N LEU A 140 0.22 7.96 18.87
CA LEU A 140 -0.39 9.27 19.12
C LEU A 140 0.61 10.42 18.99
N LYS A 141 1.78 10.18 18.40
CA LYS A 141 2.86 11.16 18.20
C LYS A 141 2.34 12.54 17.75
N ASP A 142 1.65 12.62 16.61
CA ASP A 142 1.14 13.90 16.05
C ASP A 142 0.01 14.52 16.88
N ALA A 143 -0.84 13.70 17.50
CA ALA A 143 -1.97 14.16 18.30
C ALA A 143 -1.48 14.73 19.63
N PHE A 144 -0.52 14.04 20.26
CA PHE A 144 0.14 14.48 21.47
C PHE A 144 0.80 15.84 21.26
N LEU A 145 1.57 16.06 20.19
CA LEU A 145 2.18 17.37 19.92
C LEU A 145 1.18 18.52 19.71
N LYS A 146 -0.10 18.23 19.40
CA LYS A 146 -1.14 19.25 19.20
C LYS A 146 -1.95 19.55 20.47
N MET A 147 -1.82 18.73 21.50
CA MET A 147 -2.48 18.93 22.80
C MET A 147 -1.83 20.09 23.57
N SER A 148 -2.60 20.71 24.47
CA SER A 148 -2.05 21.68 25.43
C SER A 148 -1.22 20.99 26.51
N HIS A 149 -0.48 21.77 27.31
CA HIS A 149 0.32 21.23 28.42
C HIS A 149 -0.56 20.57 29.50
N GLU A 150 -1.76 21.09 29.74
CA GLU A 150 -2.73 20.48 30.66
C GLU A 150 -3.23 19.14 30.12
N GLU A 151 -3.57 19.08 28.83
CA GLU A 151 -3.99 17.84 28.17
C GLU A 151 -2.85 16.81 28.15
N HIS A 152 -1.60 17.22 27.96
CA HIS A 152 -0.42 16.33 28.10
C HIS A 152 -0.37 15.71 29.48
N TRP A 153 -0.55 16.53 30.53
CA TRP A 153 -0.51 16.05 31.89
C TRP A 153 -1.63 15.05 32.18
N GLU A 154 -2.87 15.39 31.83
CA GLU A 154 -4.03 14.50 32.03
C GLU A 154 -3.87 13.18 31.27
N TRP A 155 -3.42 13.25 30.03
CA TRP A 155 -3.21 12.08 29.19
C TRP A 155 -2.10 11.19 29.75
N ILE A 156 -0.95 11.76 30.10
CA ILE A 156 0.17 10.99 30.65
C ILE A 156 -0.26 10.34 31.96
N LYS A 157 -0.94 11.09 32.83
CA LYS A 157 -1.46 10.57 34.09
C LYS A 157 -2.39 9.38 33.86
N TYR A 158 -3.35 9.49 32.94
CA TYR A 158 -4.30 8.42 32.66
C TYR A 158 -3.67 7.15 32.06
N ASN A 159 -2.60 7.29 31.27
CA ASN A 159 -2.02 6.18 30.52
C ASN A 159 -0.78 5.55 31.18
N VAL A 160 -0.08 6.28 32.04
CA VAL A 160 1.22 5.88 32.61
C VAL A 160 1.13 5.51 34.10
N GLU A 161 0.18 6.10 34.82
CA GLU A 161 -0.09 5.86 36.25
C GLU A 161 -1.13 4.75 36.43
#